data_AF-A0A7K6MZ50-F1
#
_entry.id   AF-A0A7K6MZ50-F1
#
_cell.length_a   1.000
_cell.length_b   1.000
_cell.length_c   1.000
_cell.angle_alpha   90.00
_cell.angle_beta   90.00
_cell.angle_gamma   90.00
#
_symmetry.space_group_name_H-M   'P 1'
#
loop_
_entity.id
_entity.type
_entity.pdbx_description
1 polymer ?
#
loop_
_entity_poly.entity_id
_entity_poly.type
_entity_poly.pdbx_seq_one_letter_code
_entity_poly.pdbx_strand_id
1 'polypeptide(L)' 'RALGPGAEPLLRALRAARPPAELGALLCNLSQVPEGRQTLLDRSGWAVRKMLALVRWPEEAEMRRGVVGALRNCCFQHGK' A
#
# COMPACT_ATOMS: atom_id res chain seq x y z
N ARG A 1 -11.27 -5.87 11.05
CA ARG A 1 -11.56 -4.46 11.44
C ARG A 1 -10.44 -3.63 10.82
N ALA A 2 -10.68 -2.56 10.07
CA ALA A 2 -9.55 -1.75 9.58
C ALA A 2 -8.65 -1.31 10.76
N LEU A 3 -7.39 -0.99 10.49
CA LEU A 3 -6.39 -0.59 11.50
C LEU A 3 -6.78 0.67 12.30
N GLY A 4 -7.85 1.35 11.89
CA GLY A 4 -8.42 2.48 12.61
C GLY A 4 -7.47 3.69 12.60
N PRO A 5 -7.47 4.53 13.65
CA PRO A 5 -6.66 5.75 13.69
C PRO A 5 -5.14 5.47 13.63
N GLY A 6 -4.70 4.24 13.94
CA GLY A 6 -3.29 3.83 13.82
C GLY A 6 -2.74 3.84 12.39
N ALA A 7 -3.61 3.82 11.37
CA ALA A 7 -3.20 3.89 9.96
C ALA A 7 -2.99 5.32 9.44
N GLU A 8 -3.41 6.35 10.17
CA GLU A 8 -3.37 7.73 9.71
C GLU A 8 -1.95 8.21 9.33
N PRO A 9 -0.89 7.93 10.12
CA PRO A 9 0.48 8.30 9.73
C PRO A 9 0.94 7.64 8.43
N LEU A 10 0.55 6.37 8.23
CA LEU A 10 0.85 5.61 7.02
C LEU A 10 0.16 6.24 5.80
N LEU A 11 -1.13 6.54 5.91
CA LEU A 11 -1.91 7.14 4.81
C LEU A 11 -1.39 8.54 4.46
N ARG A 12 -0.97 9.31 5.48
CA ARG A 12 -0.32 10.60 5.27
C ARG A 12 1.01 10.47 4.54
N ALA A 13 1.86 9.52 4.93
CA ALA A 13 3.12 9.25 4.23
C ALA A 13 2.86 8.84 2.76
N LEU A 14 1.85 8.00 2.52
CA LEU A 14 1.45 7.60 1.17
C LEU A 14 0.94 8.77 0.33
N ARG A 15 0.35 9.82 0.94
CA ARG A 15 -0.11 11.03 0.23
C ARG A 15 1.03 11.94 -0.22
N ALA A 16 2.24 11.77 0.30
CA ALA A 16 3.37 12.60 -0.08
C ALA A 16 3.63 12.58 -1.61
N ALA A 17 4.12 13.70 -2.13
CA ALA A 17 4.51 13.80 -3.55
C ALA A 17 5.62 12.80 -3.87
N ARG A 18 6.62 12.70 -2.98
CA ARG A 18 7.67 11.68 -2.95
C ARG A 18 7.65 10.95 -1.60
N PRO A 19 6.93 9.83 -1.47
CA PRO A 19 6.98 9.02 -0.27
C PRO A 19 8.36 8.35 -0.11
N PRO A 20 8.81 8.08 1.13
CA PRO A 20 10.09 7.42 1.39
C PRO A 20 10.10 5.99 0.84
N ALA A 21 11.24 5.52 0.33
CA ALA A 21 11.34 4.24 -0.37
C ALA A 21 10.87 3.04 0.48
N GLU A 22 11.16 3.09 1.77
CA GLU A 22 10.84 2.08 2.80
C GLU A 22 9.32 1.90 2.99
N LEU A 23 8.52 2.91 2.60
CA LEU A 23 7.06 2.82 2.64
C LEU A 23 6.55 1.64 1.81
N GLY A 24 7.24 1.30 0.71
CA GLY A 24 6.90 0.12 -0.09
C GLY A 24 6.95 -1.18 0.73
N ALA A 25 8.02 -1.38 1.50
CA ALA A 25 8.17 -2.57 2.35
C ALA A 25 7.11 -2.60 3.45
N LEU A 26 6.82 -1.45 4.06
CA LEU A 26 5.77 -1.33 5.07
C LEU A 26 4.38 -1.69 4.52
N LEU A 27 4.01 -1.16 3.35
CA LEU A 27 2.75 -1.49 2.67
C LEU A 27 2.66 -2.99 2.34
N CYS A 28 3.75 -3.58 1.85
CA CYS A 28 3.83 -5.00 1.56
C CYS A 28 3.54 -5.85 2.80
N ASN A 29 4.21 -5.57 3.93
CA ASN A 29 4.02 -6.30 5.18
C ASN A 29 2.61 -6.11 5.75
N LEU A 30 2.12 -4.88 5.77
CA LEU A 30 0.79 -4.56 6.29
C LEU A 30 -0.32 -5.31 5.54
N SER A 31 -0.21 -5.38 4.21
CA SER A 31 -1.20 -6.04 3.35
C SER A 31 -1.25 -7.57 3.50
N GLN A 32 -0.31 -8.19 4.23
CA GLN A 32 -0.37 -9.63 4.50
C GLN A 32 -1.53 -9.99 5.44
N VAL A 33 -1.96 -9.08 6.31
CA VAL A 33 -3.07 -9.30 7.24
C VAL A 33 -4.39 -8.68 6.74
N PRO A 34 -5.56 -9.26 7.06
CA PRO A 34 -6.86 -8.76 6.61
C PRO A 34 -7.14 -7.30 6.96
N GLU A 35 -6.72 -6.85 8.14
CA GLU A 35 -6.92 -5.50 8.66
C GLU A 35 -6.15 -4.46 7.83
N GLY A 36 -4.92 -4.81 7.43
CA GLY A 36 -4.10 -3.98 6.55
C GLY A 36 -4.69 -3.89 5.16
N ARG A 37 -5.17 -5.01 4.59
CA ARG A 37 -5.89 -5.00 3.31
C ARG A 37 -7.16 -4.15 3.37
N GLN A 38 -7.99 -4.32 4.40
CA GLN A 38 -9.21 -3.50 4.58
C GLN A 38 -8.90 -2.00 4.66
N THR A 39 -7.77 -1.64 5.26
CA THR A 39 -7.32 -0.25 5.36
C THR A 39 -6.89 0.30 3.99
N LEU A 40 -6.16 -0.48 3.20
CA LEU A 40 -5.68 -0.07 1.87
C LEU A 40 -6.77 -0.14 0.78
N LEU A 41 -7.76 -1.01 0.96
CA LEU A 41 -8.91 -1.21 0.07
C LEU A 41 -10.13 -0.40 0.53
N ASP A 42 -9.92 0.78 1.13
CA ASP A 42 -11.04 1.63 1.53
C ASP A 42 -11.96 1.98 0.35
N ARG A 43 -13.19 2.42 0.65
CA ARG A 43 -14.20 2.73 -0.38
C ARG A 43 -13.79 3.79 -1.40
N SER A 44 -12.81 4.63 -1.08
CA SER A 44 -12.33 5.66 -2.02
C SER A 44 -11.45 5.05 -3.12
N GLY A 45 -10.87 3.86 -2.88
CA GLY A 45 -9.90 3.23 -3.77
C GLY A 45 -8.63 4.06 -3.98
N TRP A 46 -8.45 5.16 -3.24
CA TRP A 46 -7.40 6.13 -3.46
C TRP A 46 -6.01 5.52 -3.25
N ALA A 47 -5.83 4.74 -2.19
CA ALA A 47 -4.55 4.12 -1.87
C ALA A 47 -4.11 3.16 -2.99
N VAL A 48 -5.03 2.36 -3.56
CA VAL A 48 -4.74 1.49 -4.71
C VAL A 48 -4.33 2.30 -5.93
N ARG A 49 -5.05 3.38 -6.26
CA ARG A 49 -4.69 4.26 -7.39
C ARG A 49 -3.34 4.93 -7.21
N LYS A 50 -3.01 5.38 -6.00
CA LYS A 50 -1.70 5.95 -5.67
C LYS A 50 -0.61 4.88 -5.80
N MET A 51 -0.83 3.66 -5.30
CA MET A 51 0.08 2.53 -5.46
C MET A 51 0.33 2.21 -6.94
N LEU A 52 -0.71 2.14 -7.77
CA LEU A 52 -0.56 1.95 -9.22
C LEU A 52 0.29 3.04 -9.88
N ALA A 53 0.16 4.30 -9.43
CA ALA A 53 1.02 5.38 -9.91
C ALA A 53 2.49 5.20 -9.49
N LEU A 54 2.74 4.74 -8.25
CA LEU A 54 4.08 4.52 -7.72
C LEU A 54 4.81 3.35 -8.41
N VAL A 55 4.11 2.34 -8.92
CA VAL A 55 4.74 1.25 -9.71
C VAL A 55 5.46 1.78 -10.94
N ARG A 56 4.95 2.88 -11.53
CA ARG A 56 5.53 3.51 -12.73
C ARG A 56 6.69 4.46 -12.42
N TRP A 57 6.97 4.73 -11.15
CA TRP A 57 8.08 5.61 -10.76
C TRP A 57 9.41 4.88 -10.92
N PRO A 58 10.33 5.34 -11.79
CA PRO A 58 11.52 4.58 -12.16
C PRO A 58 12.62 4.59 -11.08
N GLU A 59 12.70 5.67 -10.30
CA GLU A 59 13.85 6.00 -9.45
C GLU A 59 14.03 5.09 -8.22
N GLU A 60 12.95 4.48 -7.70
CA GLU A 60 13.00 3.76 -6.41
C GLU A 60 12.62 2.29 -6.55
N ALA A 61 13.60 1.44 -6.82
CA ALA A 61 13.38 0.01 -7.01
C ALA A 61 12.78 -0.68 -5.76
N GLU A 62 13.15 -0.22 -4.56
CA GLU A 62 12.63 -0.73 -3.29
C GLU A 62 11.15 -0.40 -3.10
N MET A 63 10.77 0.87 -3.27
CA MET A 63 9.36 1.30 -3.28
C MET A 63 8.54 0.45 -4.25
N ARG A 64 9.02 0.33 -5.50
CA ARG A 64 8.32 -0.41 -6.55
C ARG A 64 8.09 -1.87 -6.17
N ARG A 65 9.12 -2.57 -5.69
CA ARG A 65 8.99 -3.98 -5.24
C ARG A 65 7.95 -4.12 -4.14
N GLY A 66 8.02 -3.27 -3.12
CA GLY A 66 7.08 -3.31 -2.00
C GLY A 66 5.64 -3.01 -2.41
N VAL A 67 5.43 -1.98 -3.25
CA VAL A 67 4.10 -1.62 -3.77
C VAL A 67 3.50 -2.73 -4.64
N VAL A 68 4.30 -3.37 -5.50
CA VAL A 68 3.83 -4.53 -6.28
C VAL A 68 3.39 -5.67 -5.36
N GLY A 69 4.17 -5.96 -4.31
CA GLY A 69 3.80 -6.94 -3.28
C GLY A 69 2.49 -6.59 -2.58
N ALA A 70 2.31 -5.32 -2.20
CA ALA A 70 1.09 -4.84 -1.59
C ALA A 70 -0.13 -4.96 -2.50
N LEU A 71 -0.01 -4.59 -3.78
CA LEU A 71 -1.08 -4.74 -4.78
C LEU A 71 -1.45 -6.22 -4.98
N ARG A 72 -0.47 -7.12 -5.05
CA ARG A 72 -0.71 -8.57 -5.12
C ARG A 72 -1.53 -9.05 -3.93
N ASN A 73 -1.10 -8.69 -2.71
CA ASN A 73 -1.77 -9.10 -1.49
C ASN A 73 -3.20 -8.55 -1.40
N CYS A 74 -3.42 -7.31 -1.83
CA CYS A 74 -4.74 -6.67 -1.78
C CYS A 74 -5.71 -7.16 -2.87
N CYS A 75 -5.24 -7.32 -4.11
CA CYS A 75 -6.13 -7.42 -5.28
C CYS A 75 -6.08 -8.77 -6.01
N PHE A 76 -5.09 -9.62 -5.74
CA PHE A 76 -4.83 -10.83 -6.55
C PHE A 76 -4.65 -12.12 -5.72
N GLN A 77 -4.85 -12.05 -4.40
CA GLN A 77 -4.98 -13.26 -3.60
C GLN A 77 -6.33 -13.91 -3.90
N HIS A 78 -6.30 -14.97 -4.71
CA HIS A 78 -7.43 -15.89 -4.89
C HIS A 78 -7.55 -16.72 -3.61
N GLY A 79 -8.73 -16.71 -3.01
CA GLY A 79 -9.01 -17.48 -1.80
C GLY A 79 -8.70 -18.96 -1.99
N LYS A 80 -8.10 -19.58 -0.98
CA LYS A 80 -8.37 -20.99 -0.71
C LYS A 80 -9.65 -21.06 0.11
#